data_AF-A0A6A6IGX1-F1
#
_entry.id   AF-A0A6A6IGX1-F1
#
_cell.length_a   1.000
_cell.length_b   1.000
_cell.length_c   1.000
_cell.angle_alpha   90.00
_cell.angle_beta   90.00
_cell.angle_gamma   90.00
#
_symmetry.space_group_name_H-M   'P 1'
#
loop_
_entity.id
_entity.type
_entity.pdbx_description
1 polymer ?
#
loop_
_entity_poly.entity_id
_entity_poly.type
_entity_poly.pdbx_seq_one_letter_code
_entity_poly.pdbx_strand_id
1 'polypeptide(L)'
;CDGERPACGECDAKQTACRYAETEARKVRHKYEQLRSRQSVLEQLFEFLRTAPEQDSFEILRRIRTGSDAETLLNQIQEGNLLMRLSRAGDSPSI
;
A
#
# COMPACT_ATOMS: atom_id res chain seq x y z
N CYS A 1 -7.78 -27.12 -17.27
CA CYS A 1 -7.36 -26.55 -15.98
C CYS A 1 -8.50 -25.67 -15.50
N ASP A 2 -9.26 -26.13 -14.51
CA ASP A 2 -10.41 -25.43 -13.90
C ASP A 2 -10.00 -24.35 -12.89
N GLY A 3 -8.73 -24.30 -12.51
CA GLY A 3 -8.15 -23.26 -11.65
C GLY A 3 -8.28 -23.51 -10.16
N GLU A 4 -8.85 -24.66 -9.75
CA GLU A 4 -8.93 -25.10 -8.36
C GLU A 4 -7.54 -25.24 -7.72
N ARG A 5 -7.44 -24.93 -6.43
CA ARG A 5 -6.18 -24.97 -5.67
C ARG A 5 -6.30 -25.93 -4.50
N PRO A 6 -5.26 -26.75 -4.21
CA PRO A 6 -3.89 -26.68 -4.74
C PRO A 6 -3.67 -27.40 -6.09
N ALA A 7 -4.62 -28.21 -6.57
CA ALA A 7 -4.55 -28.90 -7.86
C ALA A 7 -5.85 -28.71 -8.65
N CYS A 8 -5.74 -28.52 -9.97
CA CYS A 8 -6.91 -28.48 -10.85
C CYS A 8 -7.58 -29.87 -10.93
N GLY A 9 -8.89 -29.94 -11.13
CA GLY A 9 -9.65 -31.21 -11.11
C GLY A 9 -9.14 -32.24 -12.11
N GLU A 10 -8.60 -31.79 -13.25
CA GLU A 10 -7.94 -32.66 -14.24
C GLU A 10 -6.66 -33.30 -13.70
N CYS A 11 -5.83 -32.54 -12.96
CA CYS A 11 -4.60 -33.04 -12.37
C CYS A 11 -4.89 -33.95 -11.17
N ASP A 12 -5.91 -33.62 -10.39
CA ASP A 12 -6.37 -34.41 -9.25
C ASP A 12 -6.92 -35.77 -9.69
N ALA A 13 -7.80 -35.78 -10.71
CA ALA A 13 -8.33 -37.00 -11.30
C ALA A 13 -7.23 -37.91 -11.88
N LYS A 14 -6.19 -37.30 -12.45
CA LYS A 14 -5.02 -38.02 -12.99
C LYS A 14 -3.96 -38.37 -11.95
N GLN A 15 -4.13 -37.95 -10.70
CA GLN A 15 -3.13 -38.05 -9.62
C GLN A 15 -1.73 -37.58 -10.05
N THR A 16 -1.67 -36.50 -10.82
CA THR A 16 -0.42 -35.91 -11.32
C THR A 16 -0.10 -34.61 -10.59
N ALA A 17 1.20 -34.29 -10.48
CA ALA A 17 1.63 -33.06 -9.85
C ALA A 17 1.13 -31.84 -10.64
N CYS A 18 0.20 -31.08 -10.06
CA CYS A 18 -0.33 -29.85 -10.67
C CYS A 18 0.67 -28.71 -10.47
N ARG A 19 1.33 -28.27 -11.55
CA ARG A 19 2.26 -27.14 -11.52
C ARG A 19 1.64 -25.95 -12.22
N TYR A 20 1.21 -24.97 -11.42
CA TYR A 20 0.82 -23.68 -11.94
C TYR A 20 2.06 -22.85 -12.26
N ALA A 21 2.46 -22.82 -13.53
CA ALA A 21 3.51 -21.92 -13.99
C ALA A 21 3.03 -20.46 -13.87
N GLU A 22 3.93 -19.58 -13.44
CA GLU A 22 3.66 -18.16 -13.50
C GLU A 22 3.60 -17.72 -14.97
N THR A 23 2.43 -17.27 -15.42
CA THR A 23 2.27 -16.80 -16.80
C THR A 23 2.88 -15.41 -16.95
N GLU A 24 3.36 -15.08 -18.15
CA GLU A 24 3.86 -13.73 -18.45
C GLU A 24 2.79 -12.66 -18.16
N ALA A 25 1.52 -12.96 -18.44
CA ALA A 25 0.40 -12.09 -18.07
C ALA A 25 0.31 -11.83 -16.57
N ARG A 26 0.56 -12.85 -15.73
CA ARG A 26 0.58 -12.71 -14.26
C ARG A 26 1.76 -11.89 -13.78
N LYS A 27 2.96 -12.07 -14.37
CA LYS A 27 4.15 -11.25 -14.08
C LYS A 27 3.91 -9.78 -14.41
N VAL A 28 3.36 -9.50 -15.59
CA VAL A 28 3.03 -8.15 -16.04
C VAL A 28 2.02 -7.51 -15.10
N ARG A 29 0.95 -8.23 -14.74
CA ARG A 29 -0.06 -7.74 -13.80
C ARG A 29 0.55 -7.41 -12.44
N HIS A 30 1.38 -8.30 -11.89
CA HIS A 30 2.04 -8.06 -10.61
C HIS A 30 2.96 -6.83 -10.66
N LYS A 31 3.77 -6.69 -11.71
CA LYS A 31 4.62 -5.51 -11.91
C LYS A 31 3.80 -4.23 -12.07
N TYR A 32 2.67 -4.30 -12.78
CA TYR A 32 1.75 -3.18 -12.91
C TYR A 32 1.16 -2.77 -11.56
N GLU A 33 0.69 -3.73 -10.76
CA GLU A 33 0.15 -3.47 -9.41
C GLU A 33 1.21 -2.85 -8.49
N GLN A 34 2.46 -3.33 -8.54
CA GLN A 34 3.58 -2.73 -7.79
C GLN A 34 3.87 -1.29 -8.21
N LEU A 35 3.98 -1.03 -9.52
CA LEU A 35 4.23 0.33 -10.03
C LEU A 35 3.08 1.27 -9.70
N ARG A 36 1.83 0.80 -9.82
CA ARG A 36 0.64 1.57 -9.48
C ARG A 36 0.57 1.89 -7.99
N SER A 37 0.90 0.94 -7.12
CA SER A 37 0.99 1.17 -5.68
C SER A 37 2.04 2.23 -5.36
N ARG A 38 3.26 2.10 -5.92
CA ARG A 38 4.32 3.10 -5.74
C ARG A 38 3.93 4.48 -6.26
N GLN A 39 3.27 4.55 -7.41
CA GLN A 39 2.75 5.81 -7.95
C GLN A 39 1.75 6.45 -6.98
N SER A 40 0.79 5.68 -6.48
CA SER A 40 -0.23 6.16 -5.54
C SER A 40 0.38 6.70 -4.23
N VAL A 41 1.44 6.06 -3.72
CA VAL A 41 2.17 6.56 -2.54
C VAL A 41 2.79 7.93 -2.82
N LEU A 42 3.46 8.08 -3.96
CA LEU A 42 4.12 9.33 -4.34
C LEU A 42 3.11 10.46 -4.58
N GLU A 43 1.97 10.16 -5.23
CA GLU A 43 0.89 11.12 -5.44
C GLU A 43 0.31 11.64 -4.11
N GLN A 44 0.08 10.73 -3.15
CA GLN A 44 -0.41 11.12 -1.83
C GLN A 44 0.60 11.95 -1.04
N LEU A 45 1.88 11.60 -1.10
CA LEU A 45 2.94 12.37 -0.44
C LEU A 45 3.09 13.76 -1.07
N PHE A 46 2.98 13.87 -2.39
CA PHE A 46 2.98 15.15 -3.08
C PHE A 46 1.78 16.01 -2.67
N GLU A 47 0.59 15.43 -2.62
CA GLU A 47 -0.61 16.14 -2.20
C GLU A 47 -0.53 16.62 -0.75
N PHE A 48 0.07 15.81 0.13
CA PHE A 48 0.39 16.23 1.49
C PHE A 48 1.30 17.45 1.49
N LEU A 49 2.44 17.40 0.78
CA LEU A 49 3.36 18.53 0.69
C LEU A 49 2.71 19.81 0.12
N ARG A 50 1.72 19.66 -0.77
CA ARG A 50 0.99 20.76 -1.40
C ARG A 50 0.00 21.44 -0.44
N THR A 51 -0.54 20.72 0.53
CA THR A 51 -1.68 21.16 1.34
C THR A 51 -1.37 21.31 2.83
N ALA A 52 -0.32 20.66 3.31
CA ALA A 52 0.11 20.71 4.71
C ALA A 52 0.74 22.07 5.06
N PRO A 53 0.74 22.45 6.35
CA PRO A 53 1.49 23.60 6.84
C PRO A 53 2.97 23.51 6.46
N GLU A 54 3.59 24.66 6.20
CA GLU A 54 4.98 24.74 5.73
C GLU A 54 5.97 24.03 6.66
N GLN A 55 5.78 24.13 7.98
CA GLN A 55 6.59 23.42 8.97
C GLN A 55 6.52 21.90 8.79
N ASP A 56 5.33 21.35 8.58
CA ASP A 56 5.12 19.91 8.40
C ASP A 56 5.73 19.44 7.07
N SER A 57 5.56 20.23 6.01
CA SER A 57 6.16 19.98 4.70
C SER A 57 7.70 19.98 4.77
N PHE A 58 8.30 20.88 5.54
CA PHE A 58 9.76 20.90 5.74
C PHE A 58 10.28 19.68 6.50
N GLU A 59 9.55 19.20 7.51
CA GLU A 59 9.94 17.98 8.24
C GLU A 59 9.87 16.75 7.34
N ILE A 60 8.83 16.62 6.51
CA ILE A 60 8.77 15.54 5.52
C ILE A 60 9.92 15.65 4.51
N LEU A 61 10.22 16.85 3.98
CA LEU A 61 11.35 17.06 3.08
C LEU A 61 12.68 16.68 3.74
N ARG A 62 12.87 17.00 5.01
CA ARG A 62 14.06 16.62 5.79
C ARG A 62 14.20 15.10 5.85
N ARG A 63 13.12 14.38 6.15
CA ARG A 63 13.13 12.90 6.22
C ARG A 63 13.36 12.23 4.87
N ILE A 64 12.84 12.81 3.79
CA ILE A 64 13.16 12.36 2.41
C ILE A 64 14.67 12.48 2.17
N ARG A 65 15.29 13.61 2.53
CA ARG A 65 16.74 13.82 2.36
C ARG A 65 17.61 12.90 3.21
N THR A 66 17.11 12.40 4.34
CA THR A 66 17.81 11.38 5.14
C THR A 66 17.61 9.96 4.64
N GLY A 67 16.91 9.77 3.50
CA GLY A 67 16.74 8.46 2.86
C GLY A 67 15.54 7.66 3.36
N SER A 68 14.56 8.30 4.00
CA SER A 68 13.33 7.59 4.40
C SER A 68 12.53 7.18 3.17
N ASP A 69 12.01 5.97 3.17
CA ASP A 69 11.15 5.47 2.10
C ASP A 69 9.77 6.15 2.09
N ALA A 70 9.20 6.39 0.90
CA ALA A 70 7.95 7.12 0.73
C ALA A 70 6.74 6.43 1.36
N GLU A 71 6.69 5.09 1.36
CA GLU A 71 5.61 4.32 1.96
C GLU A 71 5.66 4.43 3.48
N THR A 72 6.86 4.36 4.05
CA THR A 72 7.08 4.57 5.49
C THR A 72 6.64 5.96 5.93
N LEU A 73 6.99 7.00 5.15
CA LEU A 73 6.59 8.37 5.45
C LEU A 73 5.07 8.56 5.37
N LEU A 74 4.44 8.02 4.34
CA LEU A 74 2.99 8.12 4.18
C LEU A 74 2.24 7.44 5.32
N ASN A 75 2.68 6.25 5.74
CA ASN A 75 2.09 5.54 6.87
C ASN A 75 2.19 6.38 8.17
N GLN A 76 3.35 6.98 8.45
CA GLN A 76 3.53 7.84 9.62
C GLN A 76 2.61 9.07 9.61
N ILE A 77 2.43 9.69 8.44
CA ILE A 77 1.51 10.82 8.27
C ILE A 77 0.07 10.37 8.55
N GLN A 78 -0.34 9.23 8.00
CA GLN A 78 -1.69 8.69 8.17
C GLN A 78 -1.96 8.27 9.62
N GLU A 79 -0.99 7.63 10.28
CA GLU A 79 -1.05 7.25 11.70
C GLU A 79 -1.17 8.49 12.60
N GLY A 80 -0.35 9.52 12.35
CA GLY A 80 -0.44 10.79 13.08
C GLY A 80 -1.81 11.46 12.93
N ASN A 81 -2.34 11.50 11.70
CA ASN A 81 -3.67 12.03 11.44
C ASN A 81 -4.78 11.21 12.12
N LEU A 82 -4.66 9.89 12.15
CA LEU A 82 -5.62 9.01 12.81
C LEU A 82 -5.65 9.27 14.33
N LEU A 83 -4.48 9.33 14.97
CA LEU A 83 -4.37 9.62 16.41
C LEU A 83 -4.97 10.99 16.76
N MET A 84 -4.72 12.01 15.94
CA MET A 84 -5.29 13.35 16.11
C MET A 84 -6.82 13.38 15.95
N ARG A 85 -7.40 12.50 15.12
CA ARG A 85 -8.85 12.39 14.96
C ARG A 85 -9.50 11.69 16.15
N LEU A 86 -8.84 10.65 16.68
CA LEU A 86 -9.33 9.91 17.84
C LEU A 86 -9.30 10.75 19.13
N SER A 87 -8.26 11.57 19.34
CA SER A 87 -8.21 12.47 20.49
C SER A 87 -9.35 13.49 20.48
N ARG A 88 -9.69 14.05 19.31
CA ARG A 88 -10.85 14.95 19.15
C ARG A 88 -12.19 14.26 19.36
N ALA A 89 -12.29 12.97 19.02
CA ALA A 89 -13.52 12.20 19.18
C ALA A 89 -13.76 11.75 20.64
N GLY A 90 -12.70 11.68 21.47
CA GLY A 90 -12.80 11.42 22.90
C GLY A 90 -13.23 12.63 23.74
N ASP A 91 -13.26 13.82 23.14
CA ASP A 91 -13.58 15.11 23.79
C ASP A 91 -15.02 15.59 23.50
N SER A 92 -15.98 14.69 23.28
CA SER A 92 -17.39 15.08 23.33
C SER A 92 -17.82 15.25 24.81
N PRO A 93 -18.12 16.47 25.28
CA PRO A 93 -18.75 16.63 26.58
C PRO A 93 -20.16 16.05 26.45
N SER A 94 -20.47 15.05 27.27
CA SER A 94 -21.87 14.69 27.53
C SER A 94 -22.56 15.92 28.12
N ILE A 95 -23.39 16.58 27.31
CA ILE A 95 -24.39 17.55 27.76
C ILE A 95 -25.74 16.85 27.69
#